data_AF-A0A4R4LI39-F1
#
_entry.id   AF-A0A4R4LI39-F1
#
_cell.length_a   1.000
_cell.length_b   1.000
_cell.length_c   1.000
_cell.angle_alpha   90.00
_cell.angle_beta   90.00
_cell.angle_gamma   90.00
#
_symmetry.space_group_name_H-M   'P 1'
#
loop_
_entity.id
_entity.type
_entity.pdbx_description
1 polymer ?
#
loop_
_entity_poly.entity_id
_entity_poly.type
_entity_poly.pdbx_seq_one_letter_code
_entity_poly.pdbx_strand_id
1 'polypeptide(L)'
;MSGLVLLTLSFPLLMLGITAWREANHEAGVRAWQLEEAASAADPKDREDFAEYAKYTLDRQQSAERTRNWLLTVAVLGAGGGIALLLPIRRRPVAEPASDDPAQPARDAAAEPAQDGTAQQPVQDVAADDAGPPGLFRPCRACQWRISVEAIACPRCGCPHEPVPEQSAPVNGMQRAFYIALLVLGLGSATVIYTVLFDSLSETRLVQVAPYWLFPSVFGYYGLVAQRMEARRQTTHLDTVSEQLLNVIREAGGSLGQVIALLIHAPFLMVKSRRPSSPGRARPSPACSTGATSGSTASTAMPAPSPG
;
A
#
# COMPACT_ATOMS: atom_id res chain seq x y z
N MET A 1 9.01 13.78 -0.20
CA MET A 1 7.61 13.32 -0.10
C MET A 1 6.66 14.38 0.47
N SER A 2 7.12 15.31 1.32
CA SER A 2 6.25 16.32 1.98
C SER A 2 5.49 17.25 1.03
N GLY A 3 6.07 17.61 -0.12
CA GLY A 3 5.41 18.49 -1.09
C GLY A 3 4.18 17.91 -1.76
N LEU A 4 4.15 16.59 -1.98
CA LEU A 4 3.03 15.94 -2.64
C LEU A 4 1.80 15.90 -1.71
N VAL A 5 2.02 15.79 -0.40
CA VAL A 5 1.00 15.86 0.65
C VAL A 5 0.38 17.27 0.74
N LEU A 6 1.22 18.31 0.69
CA LEU A 6 0.73 19.70 0.70
C LEU A 6 -0.05 20.03 -0.58
N LEU A 7 0.40 19.53 -1.74
CA LEU A 7 -0.33 19.69 -2.99
C LEU A 7 -1.69 18.96 -2.96
N THR A 8 -1.73 17.73 -2.45
CA THR A 8 -2.99 16.97 -2.33
C THR A 8 -3.97 17.57 -1.35
N LEU A 9 -3.50 18.25 -0.29
CA LEU A 9 -4.37 18.97 0.64
C LEU A 9 -4.84 20.33 0.08
N SER A 10 -4.05 20.97 -0.79
CA SER A 10 -4.40 22.27 -1.38
C SER A 10 -5.51 22.19 -2.44
N PHE A 11 -5.60 21.09 -3.18
CA PHE A 11 -6.58 20.92 -4.25
C PHE A 11 -8.06 20.90 -3.77
N PRO A 12 -8.46 20.14 -2.74
CA PRO A 12 -9.84 20.18 -2.24
C PRO A 12 -10.22 21.54 -1.63
N LEU A 13 -9.27 22.24 -0.99
CA LEU A 13 -9.48 23.62 -0.51
C LEU A 13 -9.76 24.60 -1.66
N LEU A 14 -9.04 24.46 -2.77
CA LEU A 14 -9.24 25.28 -3.97
C LEU A 14 -10.60 25.00 -4.63
N MET A 15 -11.01 23.73 -4.72
CA MET A 15 -12.33 23.35 -5.24
C MET A 15 -13.48 23.86 -4.35
N LEU A 16 -13.29 23.89 -3.02
CA LEU A 16 -14.23 24.56 -2.11
C LEU A 16 -14.39 26.04 -2.42
N GLY A 17 -13.27 26.73 -2.65
CA GLY A 17 -13.29 28.16 -3.00
C GLY A 17 -14.06 28.44 -4.30
N ILE A 18 -13.89 27.60 -5.32
CA ILE A 18 -14.57 27.75 -6.62
C ILE A 18 -16.08 27.50 -6.49
N THR A 19 -16.48 26.46 -5.76
CA THR A 19 -17.90 26.12 -5.59
C THR A 19 -18.64 27.19 -4.80
N ALA A 20 -18.07 27.66 -3.69
CA ALA A 20 -18.64 28.77 -2.91
C ALA A 20 -18.79 30.07 -3.74
N TRP A 21 -17.86 30.35 -4.66
CA TRP A 21 -17.94 31.51 -5.56
C TRP A 21 -19.11 31.41 -6.54
N ARG A 22 -19.36 30.21 -7.08
CA ARG A 22 -20.44 30.00 -8.04
C ARG A 22 -21.82 30.18 -7.41
N GLU A 23 -22.00 29.70 -6.17
CA GLU A 23 -23.22 29.90 -5.39
C GLU A 23 -23.46 31.40 -5.13
N ALA A 24 -22.41 32.11 -4.68
CA ALA A 24 -22.48 33.54 -4.37
C ALA A 24 -22.87 34.39 -5.60
N ASN A 25 -22.35 34.05 -6.78
CA ASN A 25 -22.73 34.72 -8.04
C ASN A 25 -24.18 34.44 -8.44
N HIS A 26 -24.69 33.24 -8.15
CA HIS A 26 -26.07 32.90 -8.45
C HIS A 26 -27.03 33.70 -7.56
N GLU A 27 -26.72 33.81 -6.27
CA GLU A 27 -27.48 34.63 -5.32
C GLU A 27 -27.40 36.13 -5.64
N ALA A 28 -26.26 36.63 -6.13
CA ALA A 28 -26.13 38.02 -6.56
C ALA A 28 -27.07 38.37 -7.73
N GLY A 29 -27.30 37.43 -8.66
CA GLY A 29 -28.26 37.60 -9.75
C GLY A 29 -29.71 37.70 -9.27
N VAL A 30 -30.09 36.87 -8.29
CA VAL A 30 -31.44 36.90 -7.68
C VAL A 30 -31.70 38.24 -6.96
N ARG A 31 -30.67 38.83 -6.33
CA ARG A 31 -30.77 40.13 -5.65
C ARG A 31 -31.02 41.32 -6.56
N ALA A 32 -30.36 41.36 -7.73
CA ALA A 32 -30.55 42.46 -8.66
C ALA A 32 -32.02 42.56 -9.07
N TRP A 33 -32.64 41.40 -9.33
CA TRP A 33 -34.06 41.30 -9.63
C TRP A 33 -34.95 41.67 -8.42
N GLN A 34 -34.64 41.21 -7.20
CA GLN A 34 -35.43 41.54 -6.00
C GLN A 34 -35.39 43.02 -5.61
N LEU A 35 -34.25 43.70 -5.79
CA LEU A 35 -34.13 45.13 -5.53
C LEU A 35 -34.89 45.98 -6.56
N GLU A 36 -34.93 45.51 -7.81
CA GLU A 36 -35.74 46.12 -8.87
C GLU A 36 -37.25 45.96 -8.59
N GLU A 37 -37.66 44.78 -8.11
CA GLU A 37 -39.05 44.52 -7.70
C GLU A 37 -39.43 45.38 -6.47
N ALA A 38 -38.58 45.46 -5.45
CA ALA A 38 -38.82 46.27 -4.25
C ALA A 38 -38.91 47.77 -4.55
N ALA A 39 -38.13 48.27 -5.51
CA ALA A 39 -38.20 49.66 -5.96
C ALA A 39 -39.54 50.00 -6.64
N SER A 40 -40.25 48.99 -7.18
CA SER A 40 -41.55 49.16 -7.82
C SER A 40 -42.75 48.96 -6.89
N ALA A 41 -42.53 48.54 -5.63
CA ALA A 41 -43.59 48.32 -4.66
C ALA A 41 -44.31 49.63 -4.25
N ALA A 42 -45.63 49.66 -4.43
CA ALA A 42 -46.45 50.85 -4.18
C ALA A 42 -46.60 51.17 -2.67
N ASP A 43 -46.74 50.16 -1.83
CA ASP A 43 -46.95 50.31 -0.38
C ASP A 43 -45.63 50.71 0.32
N PRO A 44 -45.62 51.79 1.15
CA PRO A 44 -44.46 52.15 1.96
C PRO A 44 -44.06 51.08 2.97
N LYS A 45 -44.99 50.27 3.48
CA LYS A 45 -44.68 49.22 4.46
C LYS A 45 -43.91 48.07 3.82
N ASP A 46 -44.34 47.63 2.63
CA ASP A 46 -43.63 46.59 1.88
C ASP A 46 -42.19 47.04 1.57
N ARG A 47 -41.98 48.32 1.26
CA ARG A 47 -40.63 48.89 1.05
C ARG A 47 -39.73 48.79 2.28
N GLU A 48 -40.25 48.96 3.49
CA GLU A 48 -39.47 48.78 4.73
C GLU A 48 -39.12 47.31 4.97
N ASP A 49 -40.08 46.39 4.80
CA ASP A 49 -39.85 44.95 4.96
C ASP A 49 -38.80 44.43 3.95
N PHE A 50 -38.86 44.88 2.69
CA PHE A 50 -37.84 44.57 1.68
C PHE A 50 -36.47 45.17 2.01
N ALA A 51 -36.41 46.39 2.57
CA ALA A 51 -35.15 47.01 2.96
C ALA A 51 -34.47 46.27 4.12
N GLU A 52 -35.25 45.81 5.11
CA GLU A 52 -34.74 45.01 6.23
C GLU A 52 -34.24 43.63 5.74
N TYR A 53 -34.99 42.97 4.86
CA TYR A 53 -34.58 41.71 4.25
C TYR A 53 -33.29 41.87 3.40
N ALA A 54 -33.19 42.96 2.62
CA ALA A 54 -32.00 43.29 1.85
C ALA A 54 -30.77 43.53 2.76
N LYS A 55 -30.97 44.18 3.91
CA LYS A 55 -29.91 44.39 4.90
C LYS A 55 -29.43 43.08 5.54
N TYR A 56 -30.35 42.22 5.95
CA TYR A 56 -30.02 40.91 6.53
C TYR A 56 -29.23 40.04 5.55
N THR A 57 -29.65 40.01 4.29
CA THR A 57 -28.94 39.26 3.26
C THR A 57 -27.54 39.84 2.99
N LEU A 58 -27.38 41.17 2.95
CA LEU A 58 -26.08 41.82 2.75
C LEU A 58 -25.08 41.44 3.84
N ASP A 59 -25.50 41.40 5.10
CA ASP A 59 -24.66 41.00 6.22
C ASP A 59 -24.22 39.52 6.10
N ARG A 60 -25.13 38.64 5.66
CA ARG A 60 -24.83 37.23 5.40
C ARG A 60 -23.80 37.06 4.28
N GLN A 61 -23.88 37.88 3.23
CA GLN A 61 -22.88 37.89 2.14
C GLN A 61 -21.51 38.38 2.61
N GLN A 62 -21.45 39.46 3.38
CA GLN A 62 -20.18 39.93 3.94
C GLN A 62 -19.54 38.89 4.85
N SER A 63 -20.34 38.13 5.61
CA SER A 63 -19.84 37.02 6.42
C SER A 63 -19.28 35.87 5.56
N ALA A 64 -19.96 35.52 4.46
CA ALA A 64 -19.49 34.53 3.51
C ALA A 64 -18.18 34.97 2.81
N GLU A 65 -18.08 36.23 2.38
CA GLU A 65 -16.86 36.79 1.79
C GLU A 65 -15.69 36.83 2.77
N ARG A 66 -15.95 37.16 4.04
CA ARG A 66 -14.94 37.14 5.09
C ARG A 66 -14.40 35.73 5.32
N THR A 67 -15.30 34.74 5.39
CA THR A 67 -14.95 33.32 5.53
C THR A 67 -14.15 32.84 4.32
N ARG A 68 -14.55 33.23 3.10
CA ARG A 68 -13.81 32.94 1.86
C ARG A 68 -12.40 33.51 1.88
N ASN A 69 -12.25 34.80 2.19
CA ASN A 69 -10.94 35.44 2.22
C ASN A 69 -10.04 34.80 3.28
N TRP A 70 -10.61 34.40 4.42
CA TRP A 70 -9.87 33.68 5.45
C TRP A 70 -9.39 32.31 4.96
N LEU A 71 -10.26 31.50 4.34
CA LEU A 71 -9.91 30.19 3.77
C LEU A 71 -8.86 30.30 2.67
N LEU A 72 -8.98 31.26 1.76
CA LEU A 72 -7.98 31.51 0.72
C LEU A 72 -6.64 31.92 1.31
N THR A 73 -6.63 32.76 2.35
CA THR A 73 -5.41 33.15 3.04
C THR A 73 -4.72 31.94 3.68
N VAL A 74 -5.49 31.06 4.36
CA VAL A 74 -4.97 29.81 4.94
C VAL A 74 -4.42 28.88 3.85
N ALA A 75 -5.12 28.75 2.72
CA ALA A 75 -4.68 27.91 1.61
C ALA A 75 -3.38 28.44 0.97
N VAL A 76 -3.26 29.75 0.75
CA VAL A 76 -2.05 30.39 0.21
C VAL A 76 -0.88 30.26 1.18
N LEU A 77 -1.10 30.46 2.47
CA LEU A 77 -0.07 30.26 3.50
C LEU A 77 0.37 28.79 3.59
N GLY A 78 -0.57 27.84 3.52
CA GLY A 78 -0.27 26.41 3.50
C GLY A 78 0.51 25.98 2.25
N ALA A 79 0.11 26.46 1.08
CA ALA A 79 0.81 26.19 -0.18
C ALA A 79 2.22 26.81 -0.19
N GLY A 80 2.35 28.06 0.26
CA GLY A 80 3.63 28.78 0.36
C GLY A 80 4.60 28.14 1.35
N GLY A 81 4.12 27.76 2.53
CA GLY A 81 4.93 27.02 3.53
C GLY A 81 5.37 25.65 3.01
N GLY A 82 4.50 24.98 2.24
CA GLY A 82 4.82 23.71 1.61
C GLY A 82 5.88 23.80 0.51
N ILE A 83 5.84 24.87 -0.31
CA ILE A 83 6.83 25.13 -1.36
C ILE A 83 8.18 25.55 -0.75
N ALA A 84 8.18 26.37 0.30
CA ALA A 84 9.40 26.79 0.99
C ALA A 84 10.15 25.59 1.62
N LEU A 85 9.44 24.60 2.16
CA LEU A 85 10.03 23.37 2.70
C LEU A 85 10.56 22.41 1.61
N LEU A 86 10.15 22.56 0.35
CA LEU A 86 10.65 21.75 -0.76
C LEU A 86 11.97 22.29 -1.35
N LEU A 87 12.27 23.57 -1.16
CA LEU A 87 13.43 24.22 -1.75
C LEU A 87 14.80 23.81 -1.16
N PRO A 88 14.97 23.50 0.15
CA PRO A 88 16.30 23.15 0.66
C PRO A 88 16.70 21.68 0.43
N ILE A 89 15.77 20.76 0.12
CA ILE A 89 16.08 19.32 0.04
C ILE A 89 16.77 18.93 -1.28
N ARG A 90 16.71 19.78 -2.32
CA ARG A 90 17.28 19.47 -3.64
C ARG A 90 18.76 19.83 -3.81
N ARG A 91 19.42 20.34 -2.78
CA ARG A 91 20.87 20.65 -2.80
C ARG A 91 21.62 19.88 -1.71
N ARG A 92 21.55 18.55 -1.73
CA ARG A 92 22.70 17.77 -1.26
C ARG A 92 23.61 17.57 -2.48
N PRO A 93 24.77 18.25 -2.55
CA PRO A 93 25.79 17.88 -3.53
C PRO A 93 26.10 16.40 -3.30
N VAL A 94 25.93 15.61 -4.35
CA VAL A 94 26.42 14.23 -4.38
C VAL A 94 27.93 14.36 -4.16
N ALA A 95 28.41 13.91 -3.01
CA ALA A 95 29.84 13.77 -2.79
C ALA A 95 30.33 12.75 -3.81
N GLU A 96 31.09 13.25 -4.78
CA GLU A 96 31.81 12.49 -5.79
C GLU A 96 32.66 11.44 -5.07
N PRO A 97 32.41 10.13 -5.24
CA PRO A 97 33.32 9.13 -4.73
C PRO A 97 34.61 9.25 -5.56
N ALA A 98 35.72 9.55 -4.88
CA ALA A 98 37.05 9.49 -5.46
C ALA A 98 37.27 8.11 -6.08
N SER A 99 37.29 8.05 -7.40
CA SER A 99 37.61 6.86 -8.18
C SER A 99 39.13 6.75 -8.30
N ASP A 100 39.77 6.15 -7.31
CA ASP A 100 41.10 5.59 -7.46
C ASP A 100 40.93 4.10 -7.81
N ASP A 101 40.93 3.77 -9.09
CA ASP A 101 41.16 2.39 -9.52
C ASP A 101 42.03 2.36 -10.79
N PRO A 102 43.31 1.94 -10.68
CA PRO A 102 44.20 1.84 -11.82
C PRO A 102 44.09 0.47 -12.51
N ALA A 103 44.06 0.53 -13.83
CA ALA A 103 44.57 -0.47 -14.77
C ALA A 103 43.91 -1.87 -14.78
N GLN A 104 43.00 -2.05 -15.73
CA GLN A 104 42.62 -3.37 -16.23
C GLN A 104 43.12 -3.51 -17.67
N PRO A 105 44.06 -4.44 -17.95
CA PRO A 105 44.60 -4.62 -19.29
C PRO A 105 43.64 -5.44 -20.16
N ALA A 106 43.61 -5.03 -21.43
CA ALA A 106 42.93 -5.65 -22.55
C ALA A 106 43.17 -7.16 -22.63
N ARG A 107 42.10 -7.91 -22.93
CA ARG A 107 42.21 -9.23 -23.56
C ARG A 107 41.37 -9.23 -24.83
N ASP A 108 42.13 -9.34 -25.91
CA ASP A 108 41.70 -9.49 -27.29
C ASP A 108 41.03 -10.84 -27.55
N ALA A 109 40.11 -10.80 -28.51
CA ALA A 109 39.91 -11.73 -29.62
C ALA A 109 40.16 -13.24 -29.42
N ALA A 110 39.10 -14.02 -29.62
CA ALA A 110 39.19 -15.28 -30.35
C ALA A 110 37.88 -15.57 -31.11
N ALA A 111 38.04 -15.91 -32.39
CA ALA A 111 37.04 -16.07 -33.41
C ALA A 111 36.55 -17.52 -33.57
N GLU A 112 35.34 -17.65 -34.14
CA GLU A 112 34.82 -18.74 -35.02
C GLU A 112 34.64 -20.18 -34.48
N PRO A 113 33.88 -21.08 -35.17
CA PRO A 113 33.08 -20.93 -36.40
C PRO A 113 31.63 -21.45 -36.31
N ALA A 114 30.93 -21.28 -37.43
CA ALA A 114 29.62 -21.84 -37.77
C ALA A 114 29.54 -23.38 -37.70
N GLN A 115 28.37 -23.89 -37.32
CA GLN A 115 27.93 -25.24 -37.62
C GLN A 115 26.52 -25.25 -38.20
N ASP A 116 26.48 -25.66 -39.45
CA ASP A 116 25.37 -26.11 -40.28
C ASP A 116 25.05 -27.57 -39.92
N GLY A 117 23.77 -27.99 -39.93
CA GLY A 117 23.42 -29.36 -39.52
C GLY A 117 21.95 -29.67 -39.24
N THR A 118 21.16 -29.71 -40.32
CA THR A 118 20.20 -30.77 -40.66
C THR A 118 19.29 -31.40 -39.58
N ALA A 119 17.99 -31.13 -39.77
CA ALA A 119 16.79 -31.92 -39.47
C ALA A 119 16.94 -33.32 -38.83
N GLN A 120 16.32 -33.47 -37.64
CA GLN A 120 15.43 -34.59 -37.34
C GLN A 120 14.50 -34.23 -36.18
N GLN A 121 13.21 -34.03 -36.50
CA GLN A 121 12.12 -33.99 -35.54
C GLN A 121 11.77 -35.44 -35.15
N PRO A 122 11.99 -35.87 -33.90
CA PRO A 122 11.26 -36.99 -33.35
C PRO A 122 9.85 -36.53 -32.99
N VAL A 123 8.89 -37.31 -33.46
CA VAL A 123 7.48 -37.40 -33.06
C VAL A 123 7.22 -36.80 -31.68
N GLN A 124 6.58 -35.63 -31.65
CA GLN A 124 5.96 -35.06 -30.46
C GLN A 124 4.73 -35.89 -30.12
N ASP A 125 4.92 -36.91 -29.28
CA ASP A 125 3.81 -37.47 -28.52
C ASP A 125 3.32 -36.44 -27.50
N VAL A 126 2.01 -36.37 -27.43
CA VAL A 126 1.19 -35.42 -26.68
C VAL A 126 1.50 -35.48 -25.18
N ALA A 127 2.38 -34.61 -24.71
CA ALA A 127 2.50 -34.20 -23.30
C ALA A 127 2.41 -32.68 -23.25
N ALA A 128 1.25 -32.17 -23.66
CA ALA A 128 0.86 -30.79 -23.43
C ALA A 128 0.51 -30.58 -21.94
N ASP A 129 0.81 -29.37 -21.48
CA ASP A 129 0.26 -28.71 -20.30
C ASP A 129 0.80 -29.09 -18.91
N ASP A 130 2.11 -28.92 -18.70
CA ASP A 130 2.59 -28.55 -17.35
C ASP A 130 3.92 -27.75 -17.37
N ALA A 131 4.13 -26.92 -18.40
CA ALA A 131 5.22 -25.95 -18.44
C ALA A 131 4.85 -24.71 -17.61
N GLY A 132 4.66 -24.92 -16.29
CA GLY A 132 4.71 -23.82 -15.33
C GLY A 132 6.04 -23.07 -15.43
N PRO A 133 6.11 -21.80 -14.99
CA PRO A 133 7.31 -20.98 -15.11
C PRO A 133 8.55 -21.73 -14.57
N PRO A 134 9.65 -21.78 -15.35
CA PRO A 134 10.82 -22.59 -15.03
C PRO A 134 11.45 -22.08 -13.73
N GLY A 135 11.29 -22.82 -12.63
CA GLY A 135 11.98 -22.53 -11.37
C GLY A 135 11.23 -22.81 -10.07
N LEU A 136 9.93 -23.10 -10.09
CA LEU A 136 9.14 -23.19 -8.85
C LEU A 136 9.23 -24.55 -8.11
N PHE A 137 9.92 -25.54 -8.67
CA PHE A 137 10.00 -26.88 -8.06
C PHE A 137 11.44 -27.32 -7.85
N ARG A 138 11.73 -27.79 -6.63
CA ARG A 138 13.01 -28.43 -6.29
C ARG A 138 12.75 -29.89 -5.88
N PRO A 139 13.65 -30.83 -6.20
CA PRO A 139 13.52 -32.20 -5.74
C PRO A 139 13.83 -32.28 -4.23
N CYS A 140 13.01 -33.02 -3.48
CA CYS A 140 13.28 -33.34 -2.09
C CYS A 140 14.59 -34.13 -1.98
N ARG A 141 15.54 -33.69 -1.14
CA ARG A 141 16.82 -34.41 -0.93
C ARG A 141 16.66 -35.86 -0.49
N ALA A 142 15.58 -36.19 0.24
CA ALA A 142 15.36 -37.54 0.77
C ALA A 142 14.67 -38.48 -0.23
N CYS A 143 13.67 -38.00 -0.98
CA CYS A 143 12.82 -38.87 -1.83
C CYS A 143 12.75 -38.45 -3.30
N GLN A 144 13.48 -37.39 -3.70
CA GLN A 144 13.51 -36.82 -5.05
C GLN A 144 12.15 -36.34 -5.60
N TRP A 145 11.11 -36.29 -4.77
CA TRP A 145 9.80 -35.76 -5.14
C TRP A 145 9.89 -34.27 -5.45
N ARG A 146 9.30 -33.81 -6.56
CA ARG A 146 9.22 -32.39 -6.90
C ARG A 146 8.29 -31.68 -5.91
N ILE A 147 8.87 -30.82 -5.08
CA ILE A 147 8.15 -30.00 -4.11
C ILE A 147 8.24 -28.54 -4.54
N SER A 148 7.20 -27.75 -4.23
CA SER A 148 7.29 -26.31 -4.41
C SER A 148 8.41 -25.77 -3.52
N VAL A 149 9.11 -24.72 -3.98
CA VAL A 149 10.13 -24.04 -3.15
C VAL A 149 9.54 -23.49 -1.84
N GLU A 150 8.23 -23.28 -1.80
CA GLU A 150 7.43 -22.86 -0.65
C GLU A 150 6.98 -24.03 0.27
N ALA A 151 7.45 -25.27 0.07
CA ALA A 151 7.08 -26.38 0.95
C ALA A 151 8.06 -26.52 2.12
N ILE A 152 7.62 -26.26 3.35
CA ILE A 152 8.42 -26.44 4.58
C ILE A 152 8.79 -27.90 4.82
N ALA A 153 7.95 -28.83 4.36
CA ALA A 153 8.19 -30.26 4.46
C ALA A 153 7.71 -30.96 3.20
N CYS A 154 8.40 -32.04 2.82
CA CYS A 154 7.96 -32.83 1.69
C CYS A 154 6.63 -33.53 2.01
N PRO A 155 5.58 -33.40 1.18
CA PRO A 155 4.28 -34.04 1.43
C PRO A 155 4.36 -35.56 1.40
N ARG A 156 5.40 -36.12 0.79
CA ARG A 156 5.56 -37.57 0.63
C ARG A 156 6.34 -38.22 1.77
N CYS A 157 7.46 -37.63 2.20
CA CYS A 157 8.31 -38.22 3.24
C CYS A 157 8.28 -37.47 4.58
N GLY A 158 7.71 -36.27 4.64
CA GLY A 158 7.65 -35.45 5.85
C GLY A 158 8.99 -34.86 6.31
N CYS A 159 10.09 -35.10 5.59
CA CYS A 159 11.38 -34.54 5.98
C CYS A 159 11.37 -33.00 5.73
N PRO A 160 11.85 -32.20 6.69
CA PRO A 160 11.82 -30.74 6.61
C PRO A 160 12.78 -30.24 5.54
N HIS A 161 12.41 -29.16 4.86
CA HIS A 161 13.25 -28.44 3.93
C HIS A 161 13.60 -27.09 4.52
N GLU A 162 14.88 -26.74 4.46
CA GLU A 162 15.33 -25.40 4.79
C GLU A 162 14.89 -24.47 3.66
N PRO A 163 13.99 -23.50 3.94
CA PRO A 163 13.54 -22.58 2.92
C PRO A 163 14.75 -21.78 2.44
N VAL A 164 14.92 -21.73 1.12
CA VAL A 164 15.93 -20.86 0.52
C VAL A 164 15.52 -19.44 0.88
N PRO A 165 16.43 -18.61 1.41
CA PRO A 165 16.11 -17.21 1.67
C PRO A 165 15.68 -16.57 0.35
N GLU A 166 14.38 -16.38 0.21
CA GLU A 166 13.82 -15.74 -0.97
C GLU A 166 14.22 -14.27 -0.88
N GLN A 167 14.93 -13.80 -1.90
CA GLN A 167 15.40 -12.43 -1.95
C GLN A 167 14.18 -11.55 -2.24
N SER A 168 13.60 -11.00 -1.16
CA SER A 168 12.42 -10.17 -1.20
C SER A 168 12.57 -9.09 -2.26
N ALA A 169 11.67 -9.06 -3.25
CA ALA A 169 11.62 -7.96 -4.19
C ALA A 169 11.52 -6.63 -3.41
N PRO A 170 12.31 -5.61 -3.76
CA PRO A 170 12.30 -4.34 -3.03
C PRO A 170 10.88 -3.77 -3.05
N VAL A 171 10.33 -3.49 -1.87
CA VAL A 171 9.01 -2.87 -1.74
C VAL A 171 9.01 -1.57 -2.55
N ASN A 172 8.15 -1.51 -3.58
CA ASN A 172 8.06 -0.35 -4.44
C ASN A 172 7.59 0.87 -3.63
N GLY A 173 8.54 1.75 -3.27
CA GLY A 173 8.28 2.97 -2.50
C GLY A 173 7.22 3.86 -3.15
N MET A 174 7.11 3.82 -4.48
CA MET A 174 6.08 4.52 -5.25
C MET A 174 4.67 4.01 -4.94
N GLN A 175 4.49 2.69 -4.86
CA GLN A 175 3.18 2.10 -4.56
C GLN A 175 2.75 2.41 -3.13
N ARG A 176 3.71 2.43 -2.18
CA ARG A 176 3.45 2.87 -0.81
C ARG A 176 3.04 4.34 -0.74
N ALA A 177 3.74 5.21 -1.48
CA ALA A 177 3.38 6.62 -1.56
C ALA A 177 1.98 6.83 -2.14
N PHE A 178 1.60 6.04 -3.15
CA PHE A 178 0.27 6.08 -3.75
C PHE A 178 -0.84 5.75 -2.74
N TYR A 179 -0.70 4.68 -1.95
CA TYR A 179 -1.69 4.34 -0.93
C TYR A 179 -1.77 5.36 0.21
N ILE A 180 -0.63 5.92 0.63
CA ILE A 180 -0.60 7.03 1.60
C ILE A 180 -1.34 8.25 1.04
N ALA A 181 -1.11 8.60 -0.21
CA ALA A 181 -1.77 9.74 -0.84
C ALA A 181 -3.30 9.55 -0.91
N LEU A 182 -3.77 8.35 -1.27
CA LEU A 182 -5.20 8.02 -1.24
C LEU A 182 -5.80 8.11 0.15
N LEU A 183 -5.09 7.60 1.17
CA LEU A 183 -5.54 7.66 2.56
C LEU A 183 -5.69 9.11 3.04
N VAL A 184 -4.69 9.96 2.76
CA VAL A 184 -4.70 11.38 3.10
C VAL A 184 -5.81 12.12 2.33
N LEU A 185 -6.00 11.81 1.05
CA LEU A 185 -7.06 12.42 0.24
C LEU A 185 -8.46 12.07 0.77
N GLY A 186 -8.68 10.80 1.12
CA GLY A 186 -9.96 10.36 1.69
C GLY A 186 -10.22 10.96 3.07
N LEU A 187 -9.25 10.93 3.99
CA LEU A 187 -9.41 11.52 5.33
C LEU A 187 -9.52 13.05 5.29
N GLY A 188 -8.77 13.70 4.40
CA GLY A 188 -8.82 15.15 4.19
C GLY A 188 -10.17 15.59 3.65
N SER A 189 -10.68 14.90 2.63
CA SER A 189 -12.02 15.18 2.09
C SER A 189 -13.12 14.94 3.14
N ALA A 190 -13.05 13.86 3.91
CA ALA A 190 -13.98 13.61 5.02
C ALA A 190 -13.97 14.77 6.03
N THR A 191 -12.78 15.22 6.45
CA THR A 191 -12.63 16.33 7.40
C THR A 191 -13.29 17.60 6.88
N VAL A 192 -13.06 17.96 5.61
CA VAL A 192 -13.67 19.15 5.00
C VAL A 192 -15.19 19.02 4.90
N ILE A 193 -15.70 17.85 4.50
CA ILE A 193 -17.15 17.60 4.41
C ILE A 193 -17.81 17.77 5.78
N TYR A 194 -17.26 17.16 6.83
CA TYR A 194 -17.86 17.19 8.16
C TYR A 194 -17.66 18.50 8.92
N THR A 195 -16.62 19.28 8.61
CA THR A 195 -16.34 20.54 9.35
C THR A 195 -16.87 21.79 8.64
N VAL A 196 -16.90 21.80 7.32
CA VAL A 196 -17.27 23.00 6.54
C VAL A 196 -18.59 22.82 5.80
N LEU A 197 -18.83 21.65 5.19
CA LEU A 197 -19.99 21.44 4.32
C LEU A 197 -21.18 20.81 5.04
N PHE A 198 -21.02 20.34 6.28
CA PHE A 198 -22.05 19.58 6.99
C PHE A 198 -23.38 20.34 7.09
N ASP A 199 -23.33 21.63 7.42
CA ASP A 199 -24.54 22.47 7.55
C ASP A 199 -25.21 22.79 6.20
N SER A 200 -24.46 22.67 5.09
CA SER A 200 -24.93 23.00 3.74
C SER A 200 -25.45 21.79 2.97
N LEU A 201 -25.12 20.58 3.42
CA LEU A 201 -25.50 19.34 2.75
C LEU A 201 -26.77 18.79 3.40
N SER A 202 -27.82 18.60 2.59
CA SER A 202 -28.94 17.75 3.02
C SER A 202 -28.46 16.32 3.27
N GLU A 203 -29.15 15.59 4.14
CA GLU A 203 -28.83 14.19 4.46
C GLU A 203 -28.66 13.33 3.20
N THR A 204 -29.55 13.48 2.22
CA THR A 204 -29.47 12.78 0.94
C THR A 204 -28.19 13.11 0.16
N ARG A 205 -27.78 14.39 0.15
CA ARG A 205 -26.54 14.82 -0.51
C ARG A 205 -25.31 14.27 0.22
N LEU A 206 -25.34 14.21 1.55
CA LEU A 206 -24.23 13.65 2.35
C LEU A 206 -24.01 12.18 1.99
N VAL A 207 -25.08 11.39 1.89
CA VAL A 207 -25.01 9.97 1.49
C VAL A 207 -24.48 9.82 0.05
N GLN A 208 -24.90 10.70 -0.87
CA GLN A 208 -24.41 10.68 -2.25
C GLN A 208 -22.93 11.06 -2.37
N VAL A 209 -22.42 11.92 -1.49
CA VAL A 209 -21.01 12.34 -1.48
C VAL A 209 -20.13 11.34 -0.71
N ALA A 210 -20.70 10.51 0.16
CA ALA A 210 -19.95 9.56 0.99
C ALA A 210 -18.95 8.66 0.22
N PRO A 211 -19.30 8.09 -0.95
CA PRO A 211 -18.37 7.25 -1.72
C PRO A 211 -17.07 7.97 -2.10
N TYR A 212 -17.10 9.29 -2.31
CA TYR A 212 -15.94 10.05 -2.77
C TYR A 212 -14.81 10.13 -1.74
N TRP A 213 -15.12 10.15 -0.45
CA TRP A 213 -14.10 10.16 0.60
C TRP A 213 -13.88 8.76 1.18
N LEU A 214 -14.93 7.93 1.26
CA LEU A 214 -14.85 6.59 1.84
C LEU A 214 -14.00 5.65 0.97
N PHE A 215 -14.22 5.60 -0.35
CA PHE A 215 -13.46 4.71 -1.23
C PHE A 215 -11.94 4.95 -1.19
N PRO A 216 -11.42 6.17 -1.37
CA PRO A 216 -9.98 6.40 -1.30
C PRO A 216 -9.40 6.13 0.09
N SER A 217 -10.14 6.43 1.18
CA SER A 217 -9.72 6.08 2.54
C SER A 217 -9.57 4.57 2.72
N VAL A 218 -10.61 3.81 2.37
CA VAL A 218 -10.62 2.34 2.50
C VAL A 218 -9.55 1.74 1.60
N PHE A 219 -9.47 2.14 0.33
CA PHE A 219 -8.49 1.59 -0.60
C PHE A 219 -7.05 1.93 -0.21
N GLY A 220 -6.78 3.17 0.22
CA GLY A 220 -5.48 3.57 0.73
C GLY A 220 -5.08 2.78 1.98
N TYR A 221 -6.02 2.58 2.90
CA TYR A 221 -5.79 1.80 4.10
C TYR A 221 -5.50 0.32 3.81
N TYR A 222 -6.38 -0.35 3.06
CA TYR A 222 -6.19 -1.77 2.72
C TYR A 222 -4.96 -2.00 1.85
N GLY A 223 -4.62 -1.07 0.96
CA GLY A 223 -3.39 -1.14 0.17
C GLY A 223 -2.13 -1.12 1.05
N LEU A 224 -2.10 -0.30 2.10
CA LEU A 224 -0.98 -0.28 3.06
C LEU A 224 -0.91 -1.55 3.90
N VAL A 225 -2.07 -2.08 4.32
CA VAL A 225 -2.13 -3.36 5.04
C VAL A 225 -1.63 -4.49 4.15
N ALA A 226 -2.08 -4.57 2.89
CA ALA A 226 -1.64 -5.57 1.93
C ALA A 226 -0.13 -5.52 1.69
N GLN A 227 0.45 -4.33 1.52
CA GLN A 227 1.91 -4.18 1.38
C GLN A 227 2.68 -4.67 2.61
N ARG A 228 2.17 -4.42 3.82
CA ARG A 228 2.79 -4.92 5.05
C ARG A 228 2.66 -6.43 5.18
N MET A 229 1.52 -6.99 4.79
CA MET A 229 1.31 -8.43 4.78
C MET A 229 2.24 -9.13 3.79
N GLU A 230 2.42 -8.56 2.59
CA GLU A 230 3.34 -9.10 1.58
C GLU A 230 4.78 -9.10 2.08
N ALA A 231 5.23 -7.99 2.67
CA ALA A 231 6.58 -7.90 3.27
C ALA A 231 6.80 -8.90 4.42
N ARG A 232 5.74 -9.24 5.18
CA ARG A 232 5.81 -10.22 6.27
C ARG A 232 5.66 -11.67 5.81
N ARG A 233 4.96 -11.92 4.70
CA ARG A 233 4.77 -13.25 4.12
C ARG A 233 6.10 -13.90 3.74
N GLN A 234 7.05 -13.09 3.29
CA GLN A 234 8.39 -13.56 2.90
C GLN A 234 9.29 -13.87 4.09
N THR A 235 9.04 -13.28 5.26
CA THR A 235 9.89 -13.48 6.47
C THR A 235 9.39 -14.59 7.39
N THR A 236 8.08 -14.88 7.38
CA THR A 236 7.48 -15.87 8.27
C THR A 236 6.62 -16.82 7.45
N HIS A 237 7.12 -18.03 7.24
CA HIS A 237 6.52 -19.06 6.38
C HIS A 237 5.25 -19.69 6.99
N LEU A 238 4.25 -18.87 7.31
CA LEU A 238 2.94 -19.24 7.83
C LEU A 238 2.94 -19.70 9.29
N ASP A 239 2.74 -18.75 10.20
CA ASP A 239 1.83 -18.98 11.32
C ASP A 239 0.71 -17.93 11.25
N THR A 240 -0.49 -18.43 10.96
CA THR A 240 -1.82 -17.80 10.84
C THR A 240 -1.94 -16.29 10.53
N VAL A 241 -2.71 -15.94 9.49
CA VAL A 241 -3.09 -14.55 9.14
C VAL A 241 -3.56 -13.72 10.35
N SER A 242 -4.23 -14.37 11.32
CA SER A 242 -4.65 -13.77 12.58
C SER A 242 -3.50 -13.25 13.44
N GLU A 243 -2.37 -13.98 13.53
CA GLU A 243 -1.21 -13.55 14.30
C GLU A 243 -0.49 -12.38 13.63
N GLN A 244 -0.39 -12.39 12.29
CA GLN A 244 0.11 -11.23 11.56
C GLN A 244 -0.74 -9.98 11.81
N LEU A 245 -2.07 -10.11 11.77
CA LEU A 245 -2.98 -8.99 12.03
C LEU A 245 -2.83 -8.46 13.47
N LEU A 246 -2.75 -9.37 14.45
CA LEU A 246 -2.56 -9.00 15.87
C LEU A 246 -1.22 -8.29 16.10
N ASN A 247 -0.16 -8.68 15.39
CA ASN A 247 1.13 -8.01 15.49
C ASN A 247 1.08 -6.60 14.88
N VAL A 248 0.39 -6.43 13.74
CA VAL A 248 0.15 -5.10 13.16
C VAL A 248 -0.64 -4.21 14.12
N ILE A 249 -1.62 -4.77 14.84
CA ILE A 249 -2.42 -4.06 15.85
C ILE A 249 -1.56 -3.64 17.06
N ARG A 250 -0.65 -4.51 17.55
CA ARG A 250 0.28 -4.15 18.64
C ARG A 250 1.28 -3.08 18.25
N GLU A 251 1.74 -3.12 17.01
CA GLU A 251 2.77 -2.22 16.49
C GLU A 251 2.20 -0.83 16.12
N ALA A 252 0.87 -0.67 16.09
CA ALA A 252 0.19 0.61 15.85
C ALA A 252 0.40 1.65 16.98
N GLY A 253 1.18 1.34 18.02
CA GLY A 253 1.85 2.34 18.86
C GLY A 253 0.92 3.28 19.63
N GLY A 254 0.10 2.73 20.53
CA GLY A 254 -0.70 3.50 21.50
C GLY A 254 -1.98 2.77 21.89
N SER A 255 -2.46 2.97 23.13
CA SER A 255 -3.70 2.34 23.62
C SER A 255 -4.91 2.69 22.75
N LEU A 256 -5.01 3.95 22.32
CA LEU A 256 -6.09 4.42 21.45
C LEU A 256 -5.99 3.82 20.04
N GLY A 257 -4.79 3.82 19.45
CA GLY A 257 -4.56 3.27 18.11
C GLY A 257 -4.83 1.77 18.07
N GLN A 258 -4.49 1.06 19.14
CA GLN A 258 -4.75 -0.38 19.29
C GLN A 258 -6.25 -0.67 19.36
N VAL A 259 -7.03 0.11 20.12
CA VAL A 259 -8.49 -0.05 20.21
C VAL A 259 -9.16 0.21 18.85
N ILE A 260 -8.76 1.28 18.16
CA ILE A 260 -9.32 1.62 16.85
C ILE A 260 -8.97 0.54 15.81
N ALA A 261 -7.71 0.10 15.77
CA ALA A 261 -7.28 -0.96 14.86
C ALA A 261 -8.00 -2.28 15.16
N LEU A 262 -8.19 -2.62 16.44
CA LEU A 262 -8.96 -3.80 16.84
C LEU A 262 -10.41 -3.68 16.39
N LEU A 263 -11.04 -2.52 16.55
CA LEU A 263 -12.44 -2.30 16.20
C LEU A 263 -12.67 -2.38 14.69
N ILE A 264 -11.76 -1.82 13.88
CA ILE A 264 -11.80 -1.89 12.41
C ILE A 264 -11.58 -3.33 11.92
N HIS A 265 -10.66 -4.07 12.55
CA HIS A 265 -10.26 -5.41 12.09
C HIS A 265 -11.00 -6.57 12.76
N ALA A 266 -11.75 -6.34 13.85
CA ALA A 266 -12.47 -7.36 14.58
C ALA A 266 -13.39 -8.24 13.69
N PRO A 267 -14.13 -7.69 12.71
CA PRO A 267 -14.96 -8.51 11.82
C PRO A 267 -14.14 -9.56 11.06
N PHE A 268 -12.92 -9.22 10.65
CA PHE A 268 -12.03 -10.12 9.92
C PHE A 268 -11.40 -11.18 10.84
N LEU A 269 -11.17 -10.84 12.11
CA LEU A 269 -10.70 -11.80 13.11
C LEU A 269 -11.79 -12.84 13.47
N MET A 270 -13.07 -12.47 13.35
CA MET A 270 -14.18 -13.39 13.60
C MET A 270 -14.41 -14.40 12.47
N VAL A 271 -13.91 -14.14 11.26
CA VAL A 271 -13.91 -15.13 10.17
C VAL A 271 -12.87 -16.20 10.50
N LYS A 272 -13.27 -17.14 11.36
CA LYS A 272 -12.46 -18.29 11.77
C LYS A 272 -12.00 -19.02 10.52
N SER A 273 -10.72 -18.87 10.18
CA SER A 273 -10.13 -19.67 9.12
C SER A 273 -10.31 -21.13 9.53
N ARG A 274 -11.16 -21.84 8.78
CA ARG A 274 -11.25 -23.29 8.92
C ARG A 274 -9.87 -23.78 8.55
N ARG A 275 -9.06 -24.13 9.55
CA ARG A 275 -7.81 -24.84 9.30
C ARG A 275 -8.20 -26.03 8.42
N PRO A 276 -7.58 -26.22 7.24
CA PRO A 276 -7.76 -27.47 6.52
C PRO A 276 -7.40 -28.55 7.53
N SER A 277 -8.39 -29.34 7.92
CA SER A 277 -8.23 -30.44 8.85
C SER A 277 -7.07 -31.26 8.32
N SER A 278 -5.94 -31.22 9.04
CA SER A 278 -4.73 -31.95 8.70
C SER A 278 -5.18 -33.36 8.28
N PRO A 279 -4.98 -33.76 7.00
CA PRO A 279 -5.30 -35.11 6.59
C PRO A 279 -4.51 -36.02 7.53
N GLY A 280 -5.25 -36.92 8.18
CA GLY A 280 -4.83 -37.61 9.41
C GLY A 280 -3.36 -37.96 9.39
N ARG A 281 -2.65 -37.47 10.41
CA ARG A 281 -1.24 -37.72 10.73
C ARG A 281 -0.89 -39.16 10.34
N ALA A 282 -0.37 -39.33 9.13
CA ALA A 282 0.16 -40.61 8.68
C ALA A 282 1.26 -41.00 9.66
N ARG A 283 1.21 -42.23 10.16
CA ARG A 283 2.21 -42.78 11.09
C ARG A 283 3.61 -42.38 10.59
N PRO A 284 4.48 -41.81 11.45
CA PRO A 284 5.84 -41.46 11.06
C PRO A 284 6.51 -42.73 10.53
N SER A 285 6.86 -42.72 9.26
CA SER A 285 7.59 -43.81 8.65
C SER A 285 9.03 -43.75 9.21
N PRO A 286 9.57 -44.83 9.82
CA PRO A 286 10.87 -44.82 10.51
C PRO A 286 12.09 -44.59 9.60
N ALA A 287 11.88 -44.29 8.32
CA ALA A 287 12.93 -44.24 7.30
C ALA A 287 13.71 -42.91 7.21
N CYS A 288 13.30 -41.84 7.90
CA CYS A 288 14.10 -40.59 7.97
C CYS A 288 15.00 -40.58 9.24
N SER A 289 15.42 -41.76 9.74
CA SER A 289 16.54 -41.86 10.67
C SER A 289 17.82 -41.70 9.86
N THR A 290 18.42 -40.51 9.97
CA THR A 290 19.82 -40.22 9.74
C THR A 290 20.67 -41.47 9.51
N GLY A 291 21.14 -41.65 8.27
CA GLY A 291 22.37 -42.37 8.00
C GLY A 291 23.51 -41.63 8.69
N ALA A 292 23.55 -41.74 10.01
CA ALA A 292 24.71 -41.46 10.83
C ALA A 292 25.72 -42.53 10.44
N THR A 293 26.61 -42.13 9.53
CA THR A 293 28.02 -42.46 9.55
C THR A 293 28.31 -43.80 10.20
N SER A 294 28.07 -44.89 9.46
CA SER A 294 28.72 -46.16 9.75
C SER A 294 30.22 -45.91 9.61
N GLY A 295 30.86 -45.57 10.74
CA GLY A 295 32.29 -45.57 10.89
C GLY A 295 32.80 -46.93 10.48
N SER A 296 33.41 -46.97 9.31
CA SER A 296 34.21 -48.08 8.82
C SER A 296 35.35 -48.28 9.81
N THR A 297 35.11 -49.20 10.75
CA THR A 297 36.04 -50.14 11.35
C THR A 297 37.51 -49.72 11.34
N ALA A 298 37.98 -49.43 12.56
CA ALA A 298 39.36 -49.54 12.97
C ALA A 298 40.04 -50.78 12.37
N SER A 299 41.06 -50.54 11.53
CA SER A 299 42.05 -51.55 11.17
C SER A 299 43.13 -51.50 12.24
N THR A 300 42.96 -52.29 13.29
CA THR A 300 43.98 -52.56 14.31
C THR A 300 45.04 -53.47 13.70
N ALA A 301 46.15 -52.90 13.23
CA ALA A 301 47.32 -53.67 12.83
C ALA A 301 48.13 -54.06 14.09
N MET A 302 48.17 -55.36 14.38
CA MET A 302 49.07 -55.99 15.35
C MET A 302 50.54 -55.89 14.90
N PRO A 303 51.50 -55.52 15.77
CA PRO A 303 52.91 -55.78 15.55
C PRO A 303 53.31 -57.19 16.03
N ALA A 304 54.12 -57.86 15.21
CA ALA A 304 54.61 -59.23 15.38
C ALA A 304 55.60 -59.41 16.57
N PRO A 305 55.69 -60.62 17.17
CA PRO A 305 56.71 -60.93 18.17
C PRO A 305 58.09 -61.17 17.51
N SER A 306 59.13 -60.63 18.15
CA SER A 306 60.54 -60.83 17.79
C SER A 306 61.07 -62.14 18.40
N PRO A 307 61.90 -62.93 17.69
CA PRO A 307 62.48 -64.15 18.23
C PRO A 307 63.71 -63.85 19.11
N GLY A 308 63.73 -64.47 20.29
CA GLY A 308 64.90 -64.64 21.15
C GLY A 308 65.09 -66.11 21.48
#